data_AF-A0A976FL79-F1
#
_entry.id   AF-A0A976FL79-F1
#
_cell.length_a   1.000
_cell.length_b   1.000
_cell.length_c   1.000
_cell.angle_alpha   90.00
_cell.angle_beta   90.00
_cell.angle_gamma   90.00
#
_symmetry.space_group_name_H-M   'P 1'
#
loop_
_entity.id
_entity.type
_entity.pdbx_description
1 polymer ?
#
loop_
_entity_poly.entity_id
_entity_poly.type
_entity_poly.pdbx_seq_one_letter_code
_entity_poly.pdbx_strand_id
1 'polypeptide(L)'
;MPRQSTRLKAITEKTVAASLKSSKRKFFASSATTSEEVSTKSQTGLKKLKLSTSDSESAWGILFSEFKKDKRPHPLAAAPITPEFQQSIDSFPLFENVSKRLPNIDTKIIAWNVNGLRAILKRDKSLHIRAYVAQEDPDIFCLSETKICRDELQKIENFLPQYEYQYWSCAIKKGYASTAIFSKTKPLSVKDEIVVGSHEAKGVSNSSNGGKDQEGRFLALEFANFWLVHTYVPNAGGKLERLNYRTNQWDKAMLRELSEMEKTKPVIWCGDLNVAYQEIDIHNPKGNHKSAGFTDEERESFGKILENGFVDTFRNLHPDKVEYSYFGYRNNMRAKNKGWRLDYFLVSEALLANVRSSFIRQSVVGSDHLPIGLELEGIS
;
A
#
# COMPACT_ATOMS: atom_id res chain seq x y z
N MET A 1 -34.53 -33.58 1.19
CA MET A 1 -35.24 -33.27 2.44
C MET A 1 -34.37 -32.32 3.27
N PRO A 2 -34.63 -31.00 3.23
CA PRO A 2 -33.74 -29.98 3.76
C PRO A 2 -34.17 -29.48 5.15
N ARG A 3 -33.21 -29.03 5.97
CA ARG A 3 -33.46 -28.00 7.01
C ARG A 3 -32.31 -27.00 7.00
N GLN A 4 -32.50 -25.95 6.21
CA GLN A 4 -31.84 -24.66 6.35
C GLN A 4 -32.68 -23.75 7.26
N SER A 5 -32.01 -22.72 7.79
CA SER A 5 -32.57 -21.40 8.14
C SER A 5 -33.44 -21.29 9.41
N THR A 6 -32.86 -20.70 10.47
CA THR A 6 -33.48 -19.63 11.28
C THR A 6 -32.55 -19.16 12.41
N ARG A 7 -31.62 -18.24 12.12
CA ARG A 7 -31.11 -17.29 13.14
C ARG A 7 -30.36 -16.10 12.52
N LEU A 8 -31.06 -15.35 11.68
CA LEU A 8 -30.70 -13.98 11.29
C LEU A 8 -32.00 -13.28 10.89
N LYS A 9 -32.57 -12.49 11.82
CA LYS A 9 -33.59 -11.43 11.66
C LYS A 9 -34.28 -11.19 13.00
N ALA A 10 -33.74 -10.28 13.79
CA ALA A 10 -34.47 -9.46 14.77
C ALA A 10 -33.43 -8.61 15.50
N ILE A 11 -33.23 -7.36 15.04
CA ILE A 11 -32.98 -6.12 15.80
C ILE A 11 -32.81 -5.03 14.74
N THR A 12 -33.95 -4.68 14.14
CA THR A 12 -34.22 -3.41 13.47
C THR A 12 -35.68 -3.12 13.79
N GLU A 13 -35.99 -1.87 14.12
CA GLU A 13 -37.28 -1.34 14.60
C GLU A 13 -37.38 -1.18 16.13
N LYS A 14 -36.86 -0.06 16.66
CA LYS A 14 -37.50 0.69 17.76
C LYS A 14 -36.85 2.05 18.11
N THR A 15 -36.68 2.98 17.16
CA THR A 15 -36.63 4.43 17.51
C THR A 15 -36.83 5.35 16.30
N VAL A 16 -38.07 5.50 15.84
CA VAL A 16 -38.52 6.71 15.11
C VAL A 16 -39.91 7.05 15.61
N ALA A 17 -40.00 7.99 16.56
CA ALA A 17 -41.14 8.88 16.80
C ALA A 17 -40.90 9.69 18.08
N ALA A 18 -40.30 10.88 17.96
CA ALA A 18 -40.64 12.02 18.82
C ALA A 18 -39.97 13.31 18.30
N SER A 19 -40.80 14.34 18.16
CA SER A 19 -40.48 15.78 18.07
C SER A 19 -40.26 16.39 16.67
N LEU A 20 -41.38 16.63 16.00
CA LEU A 20 -41.59 17.71 15.03
C LEU A 20 -42.65 18.67 15.59
N LYS A 21 -42.22 19.82 16.13
CA LYS A 21 -42.94 21.11 16.27
C LYS A 21 -41.83 22.14 16.57
N SER A 22 -41.72 23.35 16.05
CA SER A 22 -42.49 24.20 15.14
C SER A 22 -41.67 25.49 15.00
N SER A 23 -41.57 26.07 13.81
CA SER A 23 -41.70 27.53 13.61
C SER A 23 -41.55 27.92 12.14
N LYS A 24 -42.67 28.38 11.59
CA LYS A 24 -42.75 29.20 10.37
C LYS A 24 -42.40 30.64 10.75
N ARG A 25 -41.65 31.34 9.90
CA ARG A 25 -41.88 32.77 9.61
C ARG A 25 -41.40 33.11 8.19
N LYS A 26 -42.31 33.73 7.43
CA LYS A 26 -42.17 34.35 6.11
C LYS A 26 -41.75 35.83 6.26
N PHE A 27 -41.35 36.39 5.11
CA PHE A 27 -41.29 37.81 4.66
C PHE A 27 -39.86 38.23 4.29
N PHE A 28 -39.57 38.98 3.21
CA PHE A 28 -40.32 39.65 2.14
C PHE A 28 -39.37 39.80 0.93
N ALA A 29 -39.92 40.01 -0.27
CA ALA A 29 -39.20 40.25 -1.53
C ALA A 29 -38.94 41.75 -1.82
N SER A 30 -37.96 42.06 -2.69
CA SER A 30 -38.00 43.12 -3.74
C SER A 30 -36.72 43.01 -4.61
N SER A 31 -36.78 42.59 -5.89
CA SER A 31 -36.81 43.40 -7.13
C SER A 31 -35.69 44.44 -7.24
N ALA A 32 -34.88 44.52 -8.30
CA ALA A 32 -35.21 44.99 -9.66
C ALA A 32 -33.92 44.93 -10.55
N THR A 33 -33.93 44.31 -11.75
CA THR A 33 -33.87 44.90 -13.13
C THR A 33 -32.64 45.79 -13.41
N THR A 34 -31.87 45.70 -14.51
CA THR A 34 -32.16 45.70 -15.99
C THR A 34 -30.84 45.30 -16.71
N SER A 35 -30.77 44.35 -17.65
CA SER A 35 -30.94 44.45 -19.12
C SER A 35 -30.08 45.50 -19.86
N GLU A 36 -29.22 45.08 -20.79
CA GLU A 36 -29.41 45.33 -22.24
C GLU A 36 -28.36 44.61 -23.13
N GLU A 37 -28.86 44.14 -24.29
CA GLU A 37 -28.25 43.37 -25.38
C GLU A 37 -27.57 44.27 -26.46
N VAL A 38 -27.27 43.63 -27.62
CA VAL A 38 -27.24 44.17 -29.00
C VAL A 38 -25.82 44.54 -29.49
N SER A 39 -25.27 44.09 -30.64
CA SER A 39 -25.70 43.16 -31.69
C SER A 39 -24.59 42.91 -32.74
N THR A 40 -24.77 41.85 -33.54
CA THR A 40 -24.62 41.68 -35.03
C THR A 40 -23.39 42.24 -35.76
N LYS A 41 -22.79 41.68 -36.84
CA LYS A 41 -23.26 40.97 -38.08
C LYS A 41 -21.94 40.55 -38.82
N SER A 42 -21.74 39.32 -39.31
CA SER A 42 -22.13 38.71 -40.60
C SER A 42 -21.00 38.57 -41.66
N GLN A 43 -20.93 37.34 -42.24
CA GLN A 43 -20.60 37.01 -43.65
C GLN A 43 -19.13 37.11 -44.11
N THR A 44 -18.52 36.25 -44.94
CA THR A 44 -18.93 35.31 -46.01
C THR A 44 -17.79 34.32 -46.33
N GLY A 45 -18.08 33.14 -46.91
CA GLY A 45 -17.14 32.45 -47.82
C GLY A 45 -17.18 30.91 -47.84
N LEU A 46 -17.99 30.32 -48.73
CA LEU A 46 -18.07 28.87 -49.00
C LEU A 46 -16.92 28.37 -49.92
N LYS A 47 -16.44 27.13 -49.67
CA LYS A 47 -16.09 26.15 -50.71
C LYS A 47 -16.50 24.72 -50.27
N LYS A 48 -17.38 24.10 -51.06
CA LYS A 48 -17.77 22.67 -51.14
C LYS A 48 -16.52 21.81 -51.49
N LEU A 49 -16.32 20.51 -51.20
CA LEU A 49 -17.07 19.23 -51.28
C LEU A 49 -15.97 18.14 -50.97
N LYS A 50 -16.10 17.04 -50.22
CA LYS A 50 -16.90 15.80 -50.38
C LYS A 50 -16.79 14.92 -49.11
N LEU A 51 -17.74 14.00 -48.99
CA LEU A 51 -18.15 13.16 -47.86
C LEU A 51 -17.31 11.88 -47.62
N SER A 52 -17.52 11.30 -46.43
CA SER A 52 -17.29 9.91 -45.97
C SER A 52 -15.93 9.68 -45.30
N THR A 53 -15.78 9.03 -44.14
CA THR A 53 -16.66 8.29 -43.21
C THR A 53 -16.15 8.48 -41.77
N SER A 54 -17.02 8.24 -40.79
CA SER A 54 -16.75 8.23 -39.36
C SER A 54 -15.49 7.47 -38.97
N ASP A 55 -14.68 8.05 -38.09
CA ASP A 55 -14.07 7.30 -36.98
C ASP A 55 -13.94 8.23 -35.77
N SER A 56 -14.53 7.77 -34.67
CA SER A 56 -14.42 8.37 -33.35
C SER A 56 -12.99 8.20 -32.85
N GLU A 57 -12.18 9.25 -32.94
CA GLU A 57 -10.92 9.32 -32.19
C GLU A 57 -11.25 9.45 -30.70
N SER A 58 -11.27 8.30 -30.02
CA SER A 58 -11.25 8.26 -28.57
C SER A 58 -9.98 8.94 -28.06
N ALA A 59 -10.07 9.61 -26.90
CA ALA A 59 -8.98 10.32 -26.23
C ALA A 59 -7.75 9.46 -25.85
N TRP A 60 -7.70 8.20 -26.31
CA TRP A 60 -6.63 7.23 -26.12
C TRP A 60 -5.59 7.21 -27.26
N GLY A 61 -5.90 7.77 -28.44
CA GLY A 61 -4.99 7.72 -29.62
C GLY A 61 -3.78 8.65 -29.54
N ILE A 62 -3.85 9.71 -28.71
CA ILE A 62 -2.78 10.71 -28.55
C ILE A 62 -1.72 10.26 -27.52
N LEU A 63 -1.99 9.18 -26.77
CA LEU A 63 -1.12 8.66 -25.71
C LEU A 63 0.13 7.90 -26.20
N PHE A 64 0.31 7.72 -27.50
CA PHE A 64 1.42 6.92 -28.06
C PHE A 64 2.30 7.66 -29.08
N SER A 65 2.17 8.98 -29.27
CA SER A 65 3.08 9.72 -30.14
C SER A 65 4.36 10.17 -29.41
N GLU A 66 5.45 9.46 -29.72
CA GLU A 66 6.86 9.84 -29.59
C GLU A 66 7.44 10.07 -28.18
N PHE A 67 7.92 8.96 -27.59
CA PHE A 67 8.97 9.03 -26.57
C PHE A 67 10.29 9.50 -27.20
N LYS A 68 10.70 10.73 -26.87
CA LYS A 68 12.11 11.13 -26.99
C LYS A 68 12.96 10.20 -26.13
N LYS A 69 14.02 9.63 -26.71
CA LYS A 69 15.03 8.82 -26.02
C LYS A 69 15.68 9.62 -24.90
N ASP A 70 15.14 9.51 -23.70
CA ASP A 70 15.89 9.87 -22.50
C ASP A 70 16.98 8.83 -22.27
N LYS A 71 18.19 9.31 -22.00
CA LYS A 71 19.36 8.49 -21.69
C LYS A 71 19.03 7.67 -20.44
N ARG A 72 18.77 6.37 -20.63
CA ARG A 72 18.57 5.42 -19.53
C ARG A 72 19.75 5.56 -18.57
N PRO A 73 19.56 5.87 -17.28
CA PRO A 73 20.59 5.55 -16.31
C PRO A 73 20.78 4.03 -16.35
N HIS A 74 21.95 3.60 -16.81
CA HIS A 74 22.39 2.22 -16.63
C HIS A 74 22.46 1.92 -15.12
N PRO A 75 22.10 0.70 -14.67
CA PRO A 75 22.28 0.34 -13.27
C PRO A 75 23.78 0.41 -12.94
N LEU A 76 24.13 1.12 -11.86
CA LEU A 76 25.45 1.00 -11.26
C LEU A 76 25.53 -0.41 -10.68
N ALA A 77 26.27 -1.31 -11.33
CA ALA A 77 26.47 -2.66 -10.83
C ALA A 77 26.93 -2.61 -9.37
N ALA A 78 26.21 -3.32 -8.49
CA ALA A 78 26.62 -3.48 -7.12
C ALA A 78 28.05 -3.98 -7.04
N ALA A 79 28.89 -3.27 -6.29
CA ALA A 79 30.15 -3.87 -5.87
C ALA A 79 29.81 -5.17 -5.13
N PRO A 80 30.37 -6.32 -5.54
CA PRO A 80 30.17 -7.56 -4.82
C PRO A 80 30.58 -7.38 -3.36
N ILE A 81 29.88 -8.06 -2.46
CA ILE A 81 30.22 -8.07 -1.03
C ILE A 81 31.64 -8.61 -0.91
N THR A 82 32.52 -7.90 -0.19
CA THR A 82 33.88 -8.39 0.01
C THR A 82 33.85 -9.70 0.83
N PRO A 83 34.78 -10.64 0.61
CA PRO A 83 34.80 -11.90 1.35
C PRO A 83 34.79 -11.71 2.88
N GLU A 84 35.47 -10.68 3.39
CA GLU A 84 35.54 -10.37 4.82
C GLU A 84 34.18 -9.90 5.37
N PHE A 85 33.45 -9.12 4.57
CA PHE A 85 32.12 -8.68 4.96
C PHE A 85 31.09 -9.80 4.84
N GLN A 86 31.24 -10.69 3.85
CA GLN A 86 30.45 -11.91 3.75
C GLN A 86 30.66 -12.82 4.97
N GLN A 87 31.91 -13.01 5.41
CA GLN A 87 32.20 -13.75 6.64
C GLN A 87 31.55 -13.12 7.87
N SER A 88 31.46 -11.78 7.92
CA SER A 88 30.77 -11.08 9.01
C SER A 88 29.25 -11.33 8.98
N ILE A 89 28.66 -11.38 7.79
CA ILE A 89 27.24 -11.72 7.58
C ILE A 89 26.98 -13.16 8.02
N ASP A 90 27.82 -14.10 7.58
CA ASP A 90 27.67 -15.54 7.85
C ASP A 90 27.88 -15.89 9.33
N SER A 91 28.72 -15.11 10.03
CA SER A 91 28.97 -15.27 11.48
C SER A 91 28.02 -14.46 12.37
N PHE A 92 27.08 -13.71 11.79
CA PHE A 92 26.12 -12.95 12.57
C PHE A 92 25.23 -13.89 13.40
N PRO A 93 24.93 -13.57 14.68
CA PRO A 93 24.10 -14.41 15.53
C PRO A 93 22.76 -14.77 14.86
N LEU A 94 22.30 -16.00 15.07
CA LEU A 94 21.02 -16.45 14.52
C LEU A 94 19.88 -15.62 15.11
N PHE A 95 19.00 -15.13 14.25
CA PHE A 95 17.76 -14.51 14.69
C PHE A 95 16.81 -15.58 15.21
N GLU A 96 16.17 -15.32 16.34
CA GLU A 96 15.23 -16.27 16.92
C GLU A 96 14.06 -16.51 15.95
N ASN A 97 13.71 -17.79 15.76
CA ASN A 97 12.66 -18.28 14.86
C ASN A 97 12.87 -17.93 13.38
N VAL A 98 14.03 -17.42 12.99
CA VAL A 98 14.45 -17.32 11.58
C VAL A 98 15.12 -18.64 11.23
N SER A 99 14.47 -19.41 10.35
CA SER A 99 14.97 -20.70 9.88
C SER A 99 15.04 -20.72 8.36
N LYS A 100 15.87 -21.63 7.86
CA LYS A 100 15.89 -21.95 6.43
C LYS A 100 14.51 -22.42 5.99
N ARG A 101 14.16 -22.00 4.77
CA ARG A 101 12.93 -22.35 4.07
C ARG A 101 12.76 -23.87 4.01
N LEU A 102 11.54 -24.36 4.23
CA LEU A 102 11.22 -25.78 4.04
C LEU A 102 11.32 -26.14 2.54
N PRO A 103 11.73 -27.38 2.17
CA PRO A 103 11.97 -27.75 0.77
C PRO A 103 10.76 -27.62 -0.16
N ASN A 104 9.54 -27.64 0.38
CA ASN A 104 8.29 -27.58 -0.36
C ASN A 104 7.74 -26.15 -0.50
N ILE A 105 8.44 -25.14 0.03
CA ILE A 105 8.05 -23.74 -0.14
C ILE A 105 8.74 -23.20 -1.39
N ASP A 106 7.95 -22.85 -2.40
CA ASP A 106 8.45 -22.32 -3.66
C ASP A 106 8.69 -20.81 -3.57
N THR A 107 7.81 -20.09 -2.85
CA THR A 107 7.87 -18.64 -2.73
C THR A 107 7.87 -18.19 -1.27
N LYS A 108 8.87 -17.38 -0.91
CA LYS A 108 8.97 -16.70 0.37
C LYS A 108 9.05 -15.20 0.19
N ILE A 109 8.10 -14.48 0.79
CA ILE A 109 8.00 -13.01 0.69
C ILE A 109 8.14 -12.42 2.08
N ILE A 110 8.96 -11.39 2.21
CA ILE A 110 9.13 -10.62 3.44
C ILE A 110 8.81 -9.17 3.18
N ALA A 111 8.00 -8.55 4.04
CA ALA A 111 7.74 -7.10 4.00
C ALA A 111 8.19 -6.44 5.31
N TRP A 112 8.79 -5.25 5.22
CA TRP A 112 9.26 -4.53 6.38
C TRP A 112 9.18 -3.01 6.19
N ASN A 113 8.41 -2.32 7.03
CA ASN A 113 8.56 -0.87 7.19
C ASN A 113 9.86 -0.56 7.95
N VAL A 114 10.81 0.09 7.28
CA VAL A 114 12.15 0.36 7.86
C VAL A 114 12.28 1.76 8.48
N ASN A 115 11.21 2.57 8.44
CA ASN A 115 11.17 3.91 9.01
C ASN A 115 12.38 4.80 8.64
N GLY A 116 12.89 4.64 7.42
CA GLY A 116 14.07 5.31 6.88
C GLY A 116 15.25 4.37 6.67
N LEU A 117 15.42 3.94 5.41
CA LEU A 117 16.46 2.99 5.02
C LEU A 117 17.88 3.47 5.33
N ARG A 118 18.16 4.78 5.24
CA ARG A 118 19.48 5.32 5.60
C ARG A 118 19.86 5.08 7.06
N ALA A 119 18.89 5.12 7.98
CA ALA A 119 19.17 4.95 9.41
C ALA A 119 19.60 3.52 9.71
N ILE A 120 18.87 2.54 9.17
CA ILE A 120 19.18 1.12 9.34
C ILE A 120 20.51 0.74 8.67
N LEU A 121 20.80 1.27 7.47
CA LEU A 121 22.07 0.99 6.78
C LEU A 121 23.29 1.61 7.48
N LYS A 122 23.15 2.79 8.11
CA LYS A 122 24.27 3.45 8.79
C LYS A 122 24.60 2.84 10.15
N ARG A 123 23.61 2.32 10.87
CA ARG A 123 23.74 1.87 12.27
C ARG A 123 24.89 0.88 12.48
N ASP A 124 24.98 -0.13 11.63
CA ASP A 124 25.96 -1.21 11.72
C ASP A 124 26.60 -1.51 10.35
N LYS A 125 26.74 -0.48 9.51
CA LYS A 125 27.20 -0.60 8.12
C LYS A 125 26.40 -1.63 7.33
N SER A 126 25.09 -1.69 7.54
CA SER A 126 24.11 -2.61 6.94
C SER A 126 24.28 -4.09 7.32
N LEU A 127 25.19 -4.42 8.25
CA LEU A 127 25.46 -5.80 8.63
C LEU A 127 24.19 -6.51 9.12
N HIS A 128 23.41 -5.86 9.99
CA HIS A 128 22.25 -6.51 10.61
C HIS A 128 21.14 -6.84 9.61
N ILE A 129 20.78 -5.89 8.73
CA ILE A 129 19.76 -6.13 7.70
C ILE A 129 20.24 -7.15 6.67
N ARG A 130 21.52 -7.12 6.28
CA ARG A 130 22.07 -8.12 5.34
C ARG A 130 22.12 -9.51 5.96
N ALA A 131 22.52 -9.63 7.23
CA ALA A 131 22.48 -10.88 7.97
C ALA A 131 21.05 -11.42 8.09
N TYR A 132 20.08 -10.56 8.42
CA TYR A 132 18.68 -10.96 8.46
C TYR A 132 18.21 -11.50 7.10
N VAL A 133 18.45 -10.75 6.02
CA VAL A 133 18.04 -11.18 4.67
C VAL A 133 18.76 -12.45 4.23
N ALA A 134 20.03 -12.62 4.59
CA ALA A 134 20.80 -13.83 4.27
C ALA A 134 20.30 -15.06 5.04
N GLN A 135 19.94 -14.91 6.31
CA GLN A 135 19.39 -16.01 7.12
C GLN A 135 17.94 -16.35 6.72
N GLU A 136 17.12 -15.35 6.40
CA GLU A 136 15.71 -15.52 6.04
C GLU A 136 15.54 -16.03 4.60
N ASP A 137 16.46 -15.64 3.71
CA ASP A 137 16.55 -15.99 2.29
C ASP A 137 15.24 -15.87 1.48
N PRO A 138 14.54 -14.71 1.51
CA PRO A 138 13.31 -14.55 0.76
C PRO A 138 13.56 -14.43 -0.75
N ASP A 139 12.57 -14.82 -1.56
CA ASP A 139 12.60 -14.58 -3.01
C ASP A 139 12.28 -13.12 -3.33
N ILE A 140 11.40 -12.55 -2.51
CA ILE A 140 10.93 -11.18 -2.64
C ILE A 140 11.02 -10.48 -1.29
N PHE A 141 11.72 -9.35 -1.24
CA PHE A 141 11.86 -8.51 -0.06
C PHE A 141 11.27 -7.13 -0.34
N CYS A 142 10.29 -6.72 0.44
CA CYS A 142 9.54 -5.49 0.27
C CYS A 142 9.85 -4.50 1.41
N LEU A 143 10.15 -3.25 1.07
CA LEU A 143 10.45 -2.21 2.04
C LEU A 143 9.49 -1.04 1.94
N SER A 144 8.92 -0.67 3.09
CA SER A 144 8.11 0.54 3.28
C SER A 144 8.87 1.62 4.05
N GLU A 145 8.49 2.87 3.85
CA GLU A 145 9.18 4.05 4.39
C GLU A 145 10.69 4.05 4.15
N THR A 146 11.11 3.78 2.91
CA THR A 146 12.54 3.87 2.59
C THR A 146 13.06 5.30 2.77
N LYS A 147 12.18 6.30 2.57
CA LYS A 147 12.44 7.74 2.64
C LYS A 147 13.51 8.20 1.65
N ILE A 148 13.66 7.47 0.55
CA ILE A 148 14.62 7.72 -0.52
C ILE A 148 13.90 8.42 -1.67
N CYS A 149 14.47 9.53 -2.16
CA CYS A 149 14.00 10.14 -3.41
C CYS A 149 14.81 9.64 -4.61
N ARG A 150 14.32 9.87 -5.84
CA ARG A 150 14.99 9.44 -7.09
C ARG A 150 16.46 9.87 -7.17
N ASP A 151 16.80 11.10 -6.80
CA ASP A 151 18.18 11.63 -6.80
C ASP A 151 19.16 10.87 -5.89
N GLU A 152 18.64 10.11 -4.91
CA GLU A 152 19.43 9.43 -3.90
C GLU A 152 19.60 7.93 -4.17
N LEU A 153 18.89 7.38 -5.16
CA LEU A 153 18.90 5.95 -5.47
C LEU A 153 20.32 5.45 -5.71
N GLN A 154 21.14 6.15 -6.49
CA GLN A 154 22.52 5.75 -6.78
C GLN A 154 23.42 5.61 -5.54
N LYS A 155 23.03 6.20 -4.39
CA LYS A 155 23.80 6.14 -3.13
C LYS A 155 23.45 4.91 -2.28
N ILE A 156 22.34 4.25 -2.57
CA ILE A 156 21.77 3.18 -1.74
C ILE A 156 21.43 1.92 -2.55
N GLU A 157 21.24 2.06 -3.86
CA GLU A 157 21.26 0.99 -4.84
C GLU A 157 22.54 0.21 -4.57
N ASN A 158 22.42 -1.11 -4.38
CA ASN A 158 23.51 -2.07 -4.09
C ASN A 158 23.70 -2.51 -2.63
N PHE A 159 22.78 -2.20 -1.72
CA PHE A 159 22.87 -2.79 -0.36
C PHE A 159 22.42 -4.27 -0.28
N LEU A 160 21.76 -4.81 -1.30
CA LEU A 160 21.40 -6.23 -1.42
C LEU A 160 21.73 -6.76 -2.83
N PRO A 161 23.03 -7.01 -3.12
CA PRO A 161 23.48 -7.42 -4.46
C PRO A 161 22.93 -8.78 -4.93
N GLN A 162 22.41 -9.61 -4.01
CA GLN A 162 21.82 -10.89 -4.35
C GLN A 162 20.45 -10.79 -5.04
N TYR A 163 19.84 -9.59 -5.10
CA TYR A 163 18.61 -9.36 -5.86
C TYR A 163 18.94 -8.57 -7.13
N GLU A 164 18.89 -9.25 -8.26
CA GLU A 164 19.11 -8.66 -9.58
C GLU A 164 18.01 -7.63 -9.93
N TYR A 165 16.77 -7.90 -9.51
CA TYR A 165 15.61 -7.08 -9.87
C TYR A 165 15.17 -6.20 -8.69
N GLN A 166 15.43 -4.90 -8.78
CA GLN A 166 15.11 -3.93 -7.73
C GLN A 166 14.23 -2.81 -8.31
N TYR A 167 13.09 -2.57 -7.68
CA TYR A 167 12.10 -1.60 -8.12
C TYR A 167 11.80 -0.62 -6.99
N TRP A 168 11.68 0.66 -7.33
CA TRP A 168 11.55 1.75 -6.36
C TRP A 168 10.41 2.68 -6.76
N SER A 169 9.46 2.89 -5.85
CA SER A 169 8.46 3.94 -5.96
C SER A 169 8.85 5.07 -5.00
N CYS A 170 9.42 6.14 -5.54
CA CYS A 170 10.02 7.23 -4.75
C CYS A 170 9.08 8.43 -4.65
N ALA A 171 8.91 8.95 -3.44
CA ALA A 171 8.23 10.21 -3.20
C ALA A 171 8.97 11.38 -3.88
N ILE A 172 8.20 12.36 -4.36
CA ILE A 172 8.77 13.64 -4.84
C ILE A 172 9.43 14.38 -3.67
N LYS A 173 8.84 14.28 -2.47
CA LYS A 173 9.37 14.90 -1.26
C LYS A 173 10.55 14.10 -0.70
N LYS A 174 11.69 14.76 -0.54
CA LYS A 174 12.90 14.17 0.07
C LYS A 174 12.63 13.74 1.51
N GLY A 175 13.14 12.56 1.89
CA GLY A 175 13.05 12.06 3.26
C GLY A 175 11.66 11.59 3.69
N TYR A 176 10.76 11.31 2.74
CA TYR A 176 9.35 11.01 3.02
C TYR A 176 8.89 9.75 2.28
N ALA A 177 8.02 8.95 2.92
CA ALA A 177 7.36 7.77 2.37
C ALA A 177 8.30 6.89 1.52
N SER A 178 7.92 6.55 0.30
CA SER A 178 8.65 5.70 -0.65
C SER A 178 8.67 4.20 -0.29
N THR A 179 8.55 3.36 -1.31
CA THR A 179 8.58 1.89 -1.20
C THR A 179 9.60 1.29 -2.17
N ALA A 180 10.01 0.06 -1.88
CA ALA A 180 10.88 -0.72 -2.76
C ALA A 180 10.53 -2.20 -2.73
N ILE A 181 10.78 -2.90 -3.83
CA ILE A 181 10.72 -4.36 -3.92
C ILE A 181 12.02 -4.88 -4.53
N PHE A 182 12.65 -5.84 -3.86
CA PHE A 182 13.81 -6.59 -4.30
C PHE A 182 13.35 -8.01 -4.63
N SER A 183 13.67 -8.52 -5.81
CA SER A 183 13.23 -9.82 -6.29
C SER A 183 14.37 -10.60 -6.91
N LYS A 184 14.44 -11.91 -6.60
CA LYS A 184 15.35 -12.86 -7.26
C LYS A 184 14.87 -13.21 -8.67
N THR A 185 13.55 -13.15 -8.90
CA THR A 185 12.91 -13.49 -10.18
C THR A 185 12.46 -12.24 -10.90
N LYS A 186 12.65 -12.19 -12.23
CA LYS A 186 12.20 -11.07 -13.05
C LYS A 186 10.67 -11.03 -13.13
N PRO A 187 10.02 -9.92 -12.77
CA PRO A 187 8.59 -9.76 -13.02
C PRO A 187 8.29 -9.61 -14.52
N LEU A 188 7.10 -10.03 -14.92
CA LEU A 188 6.56 -9.87 -16.27
C LEU A 188 6.25 -8.40 -16.58
N SER A 189 5.73 -7.68 -15.59
CA SER A 189 5.44 -6.25 -15.70
C SER A 189 5.55 -5.58 -14.32
N VAL A 190 5.68 -4.25 -14.32
CA VAL A 190 5.79 -3.44 -13.10
C VAL A 190 4.89 -2.23 -13.22
N LYS A 191 4.14 -1.93 -12.17
CA LYS A 191 3.34 -0.72 -12.00
C LYS A 191 3.79 0.02 -10.75
N ASP A 192 4.24 1.26 -10.88
CA ASP A 192 4.67 2.12 -9.78
C ASP A 192 3.73 3.32 -9.56
N GLU A 193 2.57 3.30 -10.20
CA GLU A 193 1.60 4.38 -10.20
C GLU A 193 0.19 3.85 -9.92
N ILE A 194 -0.56 4.60 -9.12
CA ILE A 194 -1.98 4.39 -8.85
C ILE A 194 -2.71 5.73 -8.97
N VAL A 195 -3.91 5.72 -9.54
CA VAL A 195 -4.75 6.93 -9.68
C VAL A 195 -5.55 7.13 -8.41
N VAL A 196 -5.17 8.16 -7.65
CA VAL A 196 -5.83 8.57 -6.41
C VAL A 196 -6.53 9.93 -6.66
N GLY A 197 -7.60 10.21 -5.91
CA GLY A 197 -8.25 11.52 -5.95
C GLY A 197 -7.29 12.66 -5.50
N SER A 198 -7.77 13.90 -5.51
CA SER A 198 -6.96 15.04 -5.06
C SER A 198 -6.73 15.06 -3.56
N HIS A 199 -5.49 15.37 -3.17
CA HIS A 199 -5.13 15.50 -1.77
C HIS A 199 -4.00 16.50 -1.53
N GLU A 200 -4.03 17.13 -0.37
CA GLU A 200 -2.89 17.86 0.18
C GLU A 200 -2.03 16.90 1.01
N ALA A 201 -0.73 16.84 0.74
CA ALA A 201 0.23 16.17 1.60
C ALA A 201 1.25 17.19 2.11
N LYS A 202 1.73 17.02 3.35
CA LYS A 202 2.72 17.94 3.95
C LYS A 202 3.97 18.02 3.06
N GLY A 203 4.15 19.14 2.35
CA GLY A 203 5.28 19.37 1.43
C GLY A 203 5.07 18.86 0.00
N VAL A 204 3.83 18.54 -0.40
CA VAL A 204 3.42 18.31 -1.79
C VAL A 204 2.21 19.22 -2.06
N SER A 205 2.41 20.36 -2.71
CA SER A 205 1.34 21.30 -3.03
C SER A 205 0.64 20.89 -4.34
N ASN A 206 -0.70 20.89 -4.34
CA ASN A 206 -1.54 20.73 -5.53
C ASN A 206 -1.33 19.41 -6.31
N SER A 207 -1.57 18.25 -5.67
CA SER A 207 -1.86 17.02 -6.43
C SER A 207 -3.20 17.22 -7.16
N SER A 208 -3.13 17.67 -8.42
CA SER A 208 -4.31 18.00 -9.22
C SER A 208 -5.17 16.74 -9.47
N ASN A 209 -6.49 16.91 -9.34
CA ASN A 209 -7.55 15.91 -9.49
C ASN A 209 -7.26 14.84 -10.56
N GLY A 210 -7.19 13.56 -10.18
CA GLY A 210 -6.97 12.43 -11.08
C GLY A 210 -5.50 12.11 -11.36
N GLY A 211 -4.58 12.72 -10.62
CA GLY A 211 -3.15 12.47 -10.71
C GLY A 211 -2.70 11.12 -10.13
N LYS A 212 -1.55 10.66 -10.62
CA LYS A 212 -0.81 9.51 -10.10
C LYS A 212 -0.32 9.79 -8.68
N ASP A 213 -0.20 8.75 -7.84
CA ASP A 213 0.46 8.87 -6.54
C ASP A 213 1.86 9.52 -6.67
N GLN A 214 2.12 10.54 -5.85
CA GLN A 214 3.39 11.27 -5.81
C GLN A 214 4.17 11.00 -4.52
N GLU A 215 3.63 10.17 -3.62
CA GLU A 215 4.23 9.81 -2.33
C GLU A 215 5.04 8.51 -2.39
N GLY A 216 5.04 7.80 -3.52
CA GLY A 216 5.81 6.57 -3.70
C GLY A 216 5.29 5.44 -2.81
N ARG A 217 3.98 5.32 -2.68
CA ARG A 217 3.31 4.45 -1.70
C ARG A 217 2.82 3.14 -2.28
N PHE A 218 2.92 2.97 -3.59
CA PHE A 218 2.39 1.83 -4.33
C PHE A 218 3.45 1.31 -5.29
N LEU A 219 3.61 -0.01 -5.29
CA LEU A 219 4.43 -0.72 -6.26
C LEU A 219 3.86 -2.12 -6.46
N ALA A 220 3.59 -2.51 -7.71
CA ALA A 220 3.08 -3.82 -8.05
C ALA A 220 3.95 -4.51 -9.11
N LEU A 221 4.26 -5.78 -8.88
CA LEU A 221 5.02 -6.64 -9.77
C LEU A 221 4.13 -7.79 -10.22
N GLU A 222 4.06 -8.02 -11.53
CA GLU A 222 3.36 -9.15 -12.10
C GLU A 222 4.30 -10.35 -12.21
N PHE A 223 3.93 -11.49 -11.65
CA PHE A 223 4.60 -12.78 -11.86
C PHE A 223 3.74 -13.71 -12.70
N ALA A 224 4.24 -14.91 -13.01
CA ALA A 224 3.52 -15.87 -13.85
C ALA A 224 2.15 -16.22 -13.25
N ASN A 225 2.11 -16.44 -11.93
CA ASN A 225 0.94 -17.00 -11.24
C ASN A 225 0.17 -15.99 -10.39
N PHE A 226 0.76 -14.83 -10.06
CA PHE A 226 0.14 -13.85 -9.17
C PHE A 226 0.66 -12.42 -9.42
N TRP A 227 -0.08 -11.44 -8.91
CA TRP A 227 0.41 -10.08 -8.70
C TRP A 227 0.92 -9.93 -7.27
N LEU A 228 2.11 -9.37 -7.09
CA LEU A 228 2.54 -8.84 -5.80
C LEU A 228 2.29 -7.34 -5.77
N VAL A 229 1.49 -6.87 -4.82
CA VAL A 229 1.27 -5.45 -4.56
C VAL A 229 1.90 -5.12 -3.21
N HIS A 230 2.84 -4.18 -3.18
CA HIS A 230 3.43 -3.66 -1.94
C HIS A 230 3.01 -2.21 -1.73
N THR A 231 2.53 -1.90 -0.52
CA THR A 231 2.13 -0.53 -0.19
C THR A 231 2.63 -0.05 1.16
N TYR A 232 2.85 1.27 1.22
CA TYR A 232 2.89 2.03 2.45
C TYR A 232 1.65 2.94 2.50
N VAL A 233 0.58 2.47 3.13
CA VAL A 233 -0.72 3.16 3.13
C VAL A 233 -0.63 4.48 3.92
N PRO A 234 -1.26 5.58 3.46
CA PRO A 234 -1.27 6.85 4.18
C PRO A 234 -1.81 6.71 5.61
N ASN A 235 -1.01 7.14 6.59
CA ASN A 235 -1.49 7.33 7.96
C ASN A 235 -2.51 8.49 8.01
N ALA A 236 -3.59 8.34 8.80
CA ALA A 236 -4.62 9.38 8.95
C ALA A 236 -4.12 10.66 9.66
N GLY A 237 -2.96 10.62 10.31
CA GLY A 237 -2.35 11.75 11.01
C GLY A 237 -2.77 11.84 12.47
N GLY A 238 -1.92 12.43 13.32
CA GLY A 238 -2.16 12.49 14.76
C GLY A 238 -3.39 13.31 15.17
N LYS A 239 -3.87 14.21 14.30
CA LYS A 239 -5.14 14.94 14.48
C LYS A 239 -6.23 14.43 13.51
N LEU A 240 -6.03 13.25 12.93
CA LEU A 240 -6.88 12.67 11.89
C LEU A 240 -7.05 13.57 10.65
N GLU A 241 -6.08 14.46 10.41
CA GLU A 241 -6.14 15.46 9.33
C GLU A 241 -6.25 14.85 7.92
N ARG A 242 -5.80 13.60 7.75
CA ARG A 242 -5.82 12.85 6.49
C ARG A 242 -6.84 11.72 6.47
N LEU A 243 -7.67 11.57 7.51
CA LEU A 243 -8.61 10.45 7.60
C LEU A 243 -9.53 10.36 6.38
N ASN A 244 -10.11 11.48 5.95
CA ASN A 244 -10.96 11.52 4.77
C ASN A 244 -10.21 11.12 3.48
N TYR A 245 -8.97 11.57 3.32
CA TYR A 245 -8.14 11.17 2.19
C TYR A 245 -7.86 9.66 2.21
N ARG A 246 -7.47 9.15 3.38
CA ARG A 246 -7.21 7.72 3.61
C ARG A 246 -8.41 6.85 3.22
N THR A 247 -9.58 7.09 3.82
CA THR A 247 -10.73 6.18 3.66
C THR A 247 -11.57 6.44 2.41
N ASN A 248 -11.75 7.71 2.02
CA ASN A 248 -12.64 8.05 0.90
C ASN A 248 -11.95 8.18 -0.45
N GLN A 249 -10.61 8.18 -0.50
CA GLN A 249 -9.86 8.26 -1.75
C GLN A 249 -8.86 7.14 -1.90
N TRP A 250 -7.90 7.02 -0.98
CA TRP A 250 -6.81 6.04 -1.08
C TRP A 250 -7.34 4.60 -1.02
N ASP A 251 -8.09 4.25 0.02
CA ASP A 251 -8.59 2.87 0.18
C ASP A 251 -9.53 2.46 -0.96
N LYS A 252 -10.36 3.38 -1.46
CA LYS A 252 -11.21 3.13 -2.63
C LYS A 252 -10.42 2.98 -3.93
N ALA A 253 -9.31 3.70 -4.08
CA ALA A 253 -8.41 3.54 -5.21
C ALA A 253 -7.69 2.19 -5.16
N MET A 254 -7.21 1.79 -3.98
CA MET A 254 -6.61 0.48 -3.76
C MET A 254 -7.60 -0.64 -4.07
N LEU A 255 -8.82 -0.60 -3.54
CA LEU A 255 -9.83 -1.62 -3.82
C LEU A 255 -10.10 -1.75 -5.34
N ARG A 256 -10.24 -0.62 -6.06
CA ARG A 256 -10.39 -0.65 -7.52
C ARG A 256 -9.20 -1.28 -8.23
N GLU A 257 -7.98 -0.91 -7.87
CA GLU A 257 -6.78 -1.43 -8.53
C GLU A 257 -6.62 -2.93 -8.27
N LEU A 258 -6.84 -3.37 -7.03
CA LEU A 258 -6.81 -4.78 -6.63
C LEU A 258 -7.85 -5.59 -7.42
N SER A 259 -9.11 -5.11 -7.48
CA SER A 259 -10.17 -5.79 -8.25
C SER A 259 -9.89 -5.83 -9.76
N GLU A 260 -9.19 -4.84 -10.32
CA GLU A 260 -8.78 -4.88 -11.73
C GLU A 260 -7.69 -5.94 -11.97
N MET A 261 -6.70 -6.03 -11.07
CA MET A 261 -5.64 -7.03 -11.16
C MET A 261 -6.19 -8.46 -11.04
N GLU A 262 -7.14 -8.69 -10.14
CA GLU A 262 -7.78 -10.00 -9.92
C GLU A 262 -8.51 -10.55 -11.16
N LYS A 263 -8.85 -9.71 -12.14
CA LYS A 263 -9.41 -10.17 -13.43
C LYS A 263 -8.40 -10.98 -14.24
N THR A 264 -7.10 -10.81 -13.97
CA THR A 264 -6.03 -11.45 -14.73
C THR A 264 -5.33 -12.55 -13.94
N LYS A 265 -4.96 -12.27 -12.68
CA LYS A 265 -4.24 -13.17 -11.79
C LYS A 265 -4.61 -12.87 -10.34
N PRO A 266 -4.57 -13.86 -9.44
CA PRO A 266 -4.77 -13.59 -8.03
C PRO A 266 -3.69 -12.65 -7.47
N VAL A 267 -4.01 -11.95 -6.40
CA VAL A 267 -3.19 -10.88 -5.84
C VAL A 267 -2.70 -11.24 -4.45
N ILE A 268 -1.44 -10.92 -4.18
CA ILE A 268 -0.85 -10.85 -2.84
C ILE A 268 -0.59 -9.37 -2.55
N TRP A 269 -1.31 -8.80 -1.59
CA TRP A 269 -1.13 -7.42 -1.16
C TRP A 269 -0.44 -7.37 0.20
N CYS A 270 0.69 -6.66 0.30
CA CYS A 270 1.50 -6.62 1.51
C CYS A 270 2.07 -5.23 1.87
N GLY A 271 2.51 -5.10 3.11
CA GLY A 271 3.21 -3.92 3.62
C GLY A 271 2.52 -3.31 4.83
N ASP A 272 2.88 -2.07 5.15
CA ASP A 272 2.27 -1.30 6.23
C ASP A 272 0.96 -0.68 5.75
N LEU A 273 -0.15 -1.27 6.21
CA LEU A 273 -1.50 -0.86 5.84
C LEU A 273 -2.07 0.19 6.81
N ASN A 274 -1.30 0.63 7.81
CA ASN A 274 -1.67 1.68 8.75
C ASN A 274 -3.09 1.50 9.34
N VAL A 275 -3.46 0.26 9.69
CA VAL A 275 -4.72 -0.05 10.38
C VAL A 275 -4.54 -1.32 11.20
N ALA A 276 -5.02 -1.33 12.44
CA ALA A 276 -5.25 -2.53 13.24
C ALA A 276 -6.73 -2.89 13.11
N TYR A 277 -7.05 -4.02 12.48
CA TYR A 277 -8.43 -4.30 12.06
C TYR A 277 -9.36 -4.64 13.24
N GLN A 278 -8.93 -5.55 14.10
CA GLN A 278 -9.69 -6.03 15.25
C GLN A 278 -9.09 -5.57 16.57
N GLU A 279 -9.87 -5.65 17.65
CA GLU A 279 -9.37 -5.29 18.99
C GLU A 279 -8.15 -6.12 19.42
N ILE A 280 -8.03 -7.36 18.95
CA ILE A 280 -6.87 -8.24 19.18
C ILE A 280 -5.59 -7.72 18.51
N ASP A 281 -5.71 -6.86 17.50
CA ASP A 281 -4.59 -6.32 16.72
C ASP A 281 -3.92 -5.11 17.38
N ILE A 282 -4.37 -4.68 18.55
CA ILE A 282 -3.88 -3.46 19.20
C ILE A 282 -3.86 -3.57 20.72
N HIS A 283 -2.83 -2.98 21.35
CA HIS A 283 -2.85 -2.72 22.78
C HIS A 283 -3.82 -1.59 23.15
N ASN A 284 -4.70 -1.83 24.12
CA ASN A 284 -5.68 -0.86 24.64
C ASN A 284 -6.67 -0.34 23.56
N PRO A 285 -7.46 -1.23 22.92
CA PRO A 285 -8.41 -0.84 21.87
C PRO A 285 -9.39 0.26 22.32
N LYS A 286 -9.94 0.13 23.53
CA LYS A 286 -10.89 1.09 24.12
C LYS A 286 -10.38 2.54 24.13
N GLY A 287 -9.06 2.74 24.30
CA GLY A 287 -8.45 4.07 24.32
C GLY A 287 -8.08 4.62 22.94
N ASN A 288 -8.11 3.80 21.89
CA ASN A 288 -7.51 4.12 20.59
C ASN A 288 -8.51 4.29 19.44
N HIS A 289 -9.82 4.18 19.65
CA HIS A 289 -10.84 4.41 18.60
C HIS A 289 -10.79 5.80 17.92
N LYS A 290 -10.04 6.75 18.49
CA LYS A 290 -9.82 8.10 17.94
C LYS A 290 -8.37 8.36 17.54
N SER A 291 -7.57 7.30 17.42
CA SER A 291 -6.17 7.36 17.00
C SER A 291 -6.03 6.81 15.59
N ALA A 292 -5.19 7.45 14.78
CA ALA A 292 -4.86 6.97 13.44
C ALA A 292 -4.32 5.54 13.51
N GLY A 293 -4.82 4.67 12.64
CA GLY A 293 -4.59 3.24 12.64
C GLY A 293 -5.64 2.43 13.41
N PHE A 294 -6.59 3.04 14.12
CA PHE A 294 -7.66 2.31 14.82
C PHE A 294 -8.98 3.09 14.88
N THR A 295 -9.20 4.06 13.97
CA THR A 295 -10.53 4.68 13.90
C THR A 295 -11.55 3.70 13.33
N ASP A 296 -12.82 3.88 13.67
CA ASP A 296 -13.88 3.02 13.16
C ASP A 296 -13.98 3.11 11.63
N GLU A 297 -13.71 4.28 11.04
CA GLU A 297 -13.69 4.47 9.57
C GLU A 297 -12.55 3.73 8.88
N GLU A 298 -11.34 3.71 9.46
CA GLU A 298 -10.21 2.94 8.91
C GLU A 298 -10.51 1.44 8.97
N ARG A 299 -11.09 0.98 10.07
CA ARG A 299 -11.44 -0.45 10.28
C ARG A 299 -12.59 -0.90 9.38
N GLU A 300 -13.62 -0.07 9.22
CA GLU A 300 -14.71 -0.34 8.28
C GLU A 300 -14.21 -0.36 6.83
N SER A 301 -13.35 0.59 6.47
CA SER A 301 -12.73 0.67 5.14
C SER A 301 -11.90 -0.59 4.85
N PHE A 302 -11.09 -1.04 5.81
CA PHE A 302 -10.34 -2.30 5.70
C PHE A 302 -11.26 -3.52 5.60
N GLY A 303 -12.33 -3.57 6.39
CA GLY A 303 -13.34 -4.62 6.35
C GLY A 303 -13.96 -4.78 4.96
N LYS A 304 -14.24 -3.67 4.26
CA LYS A 304 -14.72 -3.71 2.86
C LYS A 304 -13.74 -4.39 1.91
N ILE A 305 -12.43 -4.25 2.14
CA ILE A 305 -11.44 -4.95 1.30
C ILE A 305 -11.52 -6.47 1.54
N LEU A 306 -11.63 -6.90 2.79
CA LEU A 306 -11.78 -8.32 3.12
C LEU A 306 -13.07 -8.92 2.55
N GLU A 307 -14.18 -8.17 2.64
CA GLU A 307 -15.47 -8.56 2.06
C GLU A 307 -15.43 -8.70 0.53
N ASN A 308 -14.44 -8.09 -0.14
CA ASN A 308 -14.22 -8.21 -1.58
C ASN A 308 -13.28 -9.37 -1.97
N GLY A 309 -13.12 -10.38 -1.12
CA GLY A 309 -12.43 -11.63 -1.47
C GLY A 309 -10.94 -11.69 -1.10
N PHE A 310 -10.49 -10.76 -0.25
CA PHE A 310 -9.15 -10.78 0.32
C PHE A 310 -9.15 -11.39 1.72
N VAL A 311 -8.16 -12.25 1.97
CA VAL A 311 -7.99 -12.97 3.24
C VAL A 311 -6.76 -12.47 3.97
N ASP A 312 -6.92 -12.07 5.22
CA ASP A 312 -5.82 -11.81 6.15
C ASP A 312 -5.14 -13.13 6.54
N THR A 313 -3.99 -13.40 5.92
CA THR A 313 -3.27 -14.67 6.09
C THR A 313 -2.84 -14.94 7.52
N PHE A 314 -2.42 -13.90 8.26
CA PHE A 314 -1.98 -14.04 9.64
C PHE A 314 -3.16 -14.43 10.52
N ARG A 315 -4.28 -13.71 10.40
CA ARG A 315 -5.47 -13.97 11.22
C ARG A 315 -6.16 -15.28 10.83
N ASN A 316 -6.09 -15.69 9.57
CA ASN A 316 -6.58 -16.99 9.13
C ASN A 316 -5.81 -18.17 9.77
N LEU A 317 -4.48 -18.08 9.84
CA LEU A 317 -3.64 -19.14 10.45
C LEU A 317 -3.56 -19.04 11.98
N HIS A 318 -3.72 -17.84 12.54
CA HIS A 318 -3.51 -17.54 13.95
C HIS A 318 -4.66 -16.70 14.52
N PRO A 319 -5.90 -17.24 14.54
CA PRO A 319 -7.11 -16.47 14.88
C PRO A 319 -7.02 -15.82 16.27
N ASP A 320 -6.50 -16.54 17.25
CA ASP A 320 -6.47 -16.11 18.66
C ASP A 320 -5.11 -15.56 19.11
N LYS A 321 -4.11 -15.48 18.22
CA LYS A 321 -2.77 -15.04 18.60
C LYS A 321 -2.72 -13.52 18.74
N VAL A 322 -2.27 -13.06 19.90
CA VAL A 322 -1.97 -11.65 20.16
C VAL A 322 -0.52 -11.39 19.76
N GLU A 323 -0.33 -10.75 18.61
CA GLU A 323 1.00 -10.43 18.11
C GLU A 323 0.96 -9.13 17.30
N TYR A 324 2.02 -8.33 17.42
CA TYR A 324 2.09 -6.98 16.88
C TYR A 324 3.29 -6.82 15.96
N SER A 325 3.13 -5.96 14.95
CA SER A 325 4.17 -5.62 13.98
C SER A 325 4.75 -4.23 14.19
N TYR A 326 4.14 -3.39 15.02
CA TYR A 326 4.56 -2.02 15.31
C TYR A 326 4.59 -1.72 16.80
N PHE A 327 5.65 -1.03 17.23
CA PHE A 327 5.81 -0.50 18.59
C PHE A 327 6.43 0.89 18.57
N GLY A 328 5.67 1.90 18.97
CA GLY A 328 6.22 3.25 19.10
C GLY A 328 7.42 3.31 20.05
N TYR A 329 8.46 4.07 19.69
CA TYR A 329 9.70 4.19 20.47
C TYR A 329 9.52 4.74 21.90
N ARG A 330 8.44 5.50 22.15
CA ARG A 330 8.20 6.13 23.45
C ARG A 330 7.90 5.10 24.52
N ASN A 331 8.28 5.37 25.77
CA ASN A 331 7.89 4.57 26.94
C ASN A 331 8.28 3.08 26.90
N ASN A 332 9.22 2.70 26.03
CA ASN A 332 9.68 1.33 25.84
C ASN A 332 8.52 0.36 25.53
N MET A 333 7.64 0.74 24.59
CA MET A 333 6.42 -0.03 24.30
C MET A 333 6.72 -1.47 23.87
N ARG A 334 7.79 -1.69 23.10
CA ARG A 334 8.18 -3.05 22.64
C ARG A 334 8.47 -3.98 23.81
N ALA A 335 9.29 -3.56 24.77
CA ALA A 335 9.60 -4.38 25.94
C ALA A 335 8.37 -4.66 26.84
N LYS A 336 7.34 -3.81 26.76
CA LYS A 336 6.07 -3.96 27.50
C LYS A 336 4.98 -4.67 26.67
N ASN A 337 5.32 -5.14 25.47
CA ASN A 337 4.39 -5.69 24.50
C ASN A 337 3.14 -4.81 24.27
N LYS A 338 3.34 -3.49 24.13
CA LYS A 338 2.28 -2.50 23.87
C LYS A 338 2.29 -2.07 22.41
N GLY A 339 1.91 -2.99 21.53
CA GLY A 339 2.04 -2.82 20.08
C GLY A 339 0.71 -2.77 19.32
N TRP A 340 0.84 -2.66 18.01
CA TRP A 340 -0.23 -2.65 17.02
C TRP A 340 0.19 -3.58 15.87
N ARG A 341 -0.75 -4.30 15.26
CA ARG A 341 -0.52 -5.05 14.02
C ARG A 341 -0.99 -4.19 12.85
N LEU A 342 -0.03 -3.56 12.17
CA LEU A 342 -0.26 -2.63 11.07
C LEU A 342 0.22 -3.17 9.72
N ASP A 343 1.05 -4.21 9.76
CA ASP A 343 1.67 -4.82 8.60
C ASP A 343 0.96 -6.13 8.26
N TYR A 344 0.62 -6.33 6.98
CA TYR A 344 -0.22 -7.45 6.55
C TYR A 344 0.35 -8.15 5.31
N PHE A 345 -0.04 -9.41 5.16
CA PHE A 345 -0.21 -10.08 3.87
C PHE A 345 -1.68 -10.42 3.71
N LEU A 346 -2.35 -9.72 2.79
CA LEU A 346 -3.69 -10.06 2.30
C LEU A 346 -3.53 -10.81 0.98
N VAL A 347 -4.25 -11.91 0.82
CA VAL A 347 -4.21 -12.69 -0.43
C VAL A 347 -5.61 -12.84 -1.00
N SER A 348 -5.74 -12.89 -2.32
CA SER A 348 -6.96 -13.39 -2.95
C SER A 348 -7.32 -14.75 -2.36
N GLU A 349 -8.61 -15.01 -2.12
CA GLU A 349 -9.13 -16.30 -1.62
C GLU A 349 -8.54 -17.51 -2.37
N ALA A 350 -8.36 -17.37 -3.69
CA ALA A 350 -7.80 -18.41 -4.57
C ALA A 350 -6.37 -18.85 -4.21
N LEU A 351 -5.58 -18.02 -3.51
CA LEU A 351 -4.23 -18.34 -3.07
C LEU A 351 -4.19 -18.89 -1.64
N LEU A 352 -5.31 -18.90 -0.91
CA LEU A 352 -5.31 -19.28 0.50
C LEU A 352 -4.83 -20.72 0.71
N ALA A 353 -5.17 -21.63 -0.20
CA ALA A 353 -4.73 -23.02 -0.16
C ALA A 353 -3.22 -23.20 -0.41
N ASN A 354 -2.53 -22.19 -0.93
CA ASN A 354 -1.08 -22.18 -1.12
C ASN A 354 -0.33 -21.61 0.08
N VAL A 355 -1.02 -20.87 0.97
CA VAL A 355 -0.41 -20.29 2.17
C VAL A 355 -0.05 -21.41 3.15
N ARG A 356 1.23 -21.44 3.55
CA ARG A 356 1.75 -22.39 4.55
C ARG A 356 2.12 -21.73 5.86
N SER A 357 2.60 -20.50 5.80
CA SER A 357 2.99 -19.74 6.99
C SER A 357 2.79 -18.25 6.77
N SER A 358 2.36 -17.54 7.82
CA SER A 358 2.29 -16.08 7.88
C SER A 358 2.74 -15.66 9.28
N PHE A 359 3.83 -14.90 9.37
CA PHE A 359 4.55 -14.70 10.64
C PHE A 359 5.09 -13.28 10.81
N ILE A 360 5.42 -12.93 12.05
CA ILE A 360 6.06 -11.67 12.45
C ILE A 360 7.38 -11.99 13.16
N ARG A 361 8.48 -11.34 12.77
CA ARG A 361 9.81 -11.60 13.34
C ARG A 361 10.09 -10.76 14.59
N GLN A 362 9.61 -11.23 15.74
CA GLN A 362 9.70 -10.56 17.05
C GLN A 362 11.12 -10.24 17.52
N SER A 363 12.13 -10.99 17.08
CA SER A 363 13.54 -10.80 17.49
C SER A 363 14.29 -9.77 16.66
N VAL A 364 13.78 -9.39 15.48
CA VAL A 364 14.49 -8.51 14.55
C VAL A 364 14.33 -7.04 14.94
N VAL A 365 15.45 -6.31 15.01
CA VAL A 365 15.50 -4.90 15.41
C VAL A 365 15.97 -4.00 14.26
N GLY A 366 15.68 -2.70 14.33
CA GLY A 366 16.14 -1.73 13.31
C GLY A 366 15.11 -0.67 12.97
N SER A 367 13.84 -1.00 13.16
CA SER A 367 12.69 -0.12 12.97
C SER A 367 11.75 -0.25 14.17
N ASP A 368 10.80 0.68 14.27
CA ASP A 368 9.62 0.56 15.14
C ASP A 368 8.62 -0.45 14.59
N HIS A 369 8.75 -0.85 13.32
CA HIS A 369 8.09 -2.01 12.76
C HIS A 369 9.00 -3.24 12.74
N LEU A 370 8.36 -4.40 12.74
CA LEU A 370 8.98 -5.71 12.66
C LEU A 370 8.75 -6.29 11.25
N PRO A 371 9.71 -7.06 10.69
CA PRO A 371 9.48 -7.77 9.45
C PRO A 371 8.33 -8.77 9.59
N ILE A 372 7.50 -8.84 8.57
CA ILE A 372 6.47 -9.87 8.41
C ILE A 372 6.83 -10.77 7.22
N GLY A 373 6.36 -12.01 7.24
CA GLY A 373 6.64 -12.97 6.17
C GLY A 373 5.46 -13.84 5.78
N LEU A 374 5.49 -14.28 4.52
CA LEU A 374 4.55 -15.20 3.91
C LEU A 374 5.32 -16.30 3.17
N GLU A 375 4.95 -17.56 3.42
CA GLU A 375 5.50 -18.73 2.72
C GLU A 375 4.38 -19.44 1.96
N LEU A 376 4.64 -19.72 0.68
CA LEU A 376 3.70 -20.31 -0.28
C LEU A 376 4.29 -21.58 -0.91
N GLU A 377 3.43 -22.59 -1.05
CA GLU A 377 3.71 -23.84 -1.77
C GLU A 377 2.89 -23.90 -3.07
N GLY A 378 3.49 -24.37 -4.16
CA GLY A 378 2.86 -24.57 -5.46
C GLY A 378 2.68 -23.30 -6.28
N ILE A 379 3.33 -22.19 -5.92
CA ILE A 379 3.24 -20.88 -6.60
C ILE A 379 4.64 -20.29 -6.71
N SER A 380 5.06 -19.93 -7.93
CA SER A 380 6.35 -19.32 -8.27
C SER A 380 6.23 -18.13 -9.20
#